data_AF-A0A7X8HR76-F1
#
_entry.id   AF-A0A7X8HR76-F1
#
_cell.length_a   1.000
_cell.length_b   1.000
_cell.length_c   1.000
_cell.angle_alpha   90.00
_cell.angle_beta   90.00
_cell.angle_gamma   90.00
#
_symmetry.space_group_name_H-M   'P 1'
#
loop_
_entity.id
_entity.type
_entity.pdbx_description
1 polymer ?
#
loop_
_entity_poly.entity_id
_entity_poly.type
_entity_poly.pdbx_seq_one_letter_code
_entity_poly.pdbx_strand_id
1 'polypeptide(L)'
;MERKNKIPVLYKILSHWIRFFHNHLYYRKVYFLNTENIPPKGTPLVVVSNHQNSLNDALAIVLSIDLRRPRFLTRGDIFKNPTIAKLLYFFGLIPVYRQRDGLQSVKTNLNIFNTVEEYIDGGHTLVLFPEAGHQDGHYLGRFFL
;
A
#
# COMPACT_ATOMS: atom_id res chain seq x y z
N MET A 1 3.90 -15.26 18.20
CA MET A 1 3.41 -16.37 17.33
C MET A 1 3.90 -16.05 15.91
N GLU A 2 5.02 -16.65 15.47
CA GLU A 2 5.60 -16.39 14.15
C GLU A 2 4.63 -16.81 13.02
N ARG A 3 3.80 -15.89 12.53
CA ARG A 3 3.22 -16.04 11.20
C ARG A 3 4.35 -15.77 10.21
N LYS A 4 5.12 -16.81 9.86
CA LYS A 4 6.09 -16.73 8.76
C LYS A 4 5.39 -16.12 7.54
N ASN A 5 5.92 -14.97 7.11
CA ASN A 5 5.44 -14.13 6.03
C ASN A 5 5.55 -14.81 4.66
N LYS A 6 4.75 -15.85 4.44
CA LYS A 6 4.67 -16.52 3.15
C LYS A 6 3.78 -15.70 2.23
N ILE A 7 4.41 -15.04 1.27
CA ILE A 7 3.71 -14.38 0.17
C ILE A 7 3.01 -15.46 -0.68
N PRO A 8 1.68 -15.36 -0.89
CA PRO A 8 0.93 -16.35 -1.66
C PRO A 8 1.51 -16.52 -3.08
N VAL A 9 1.55 -17.75 -3.58
CA VAL A 9 2.05 -18.05 -4.94
C VAL A 9 1.29 -17.23 -5.99
N LEU A 10 -0.04 -17.16 -5.86
CA LEU A 10 -0.89 -16.34 -6.73
C LEU A 10 -0.47 -14.87 -6.73
N TYR A 11 -0.12 -14.30 -5.58
CA TYR A 11 0.36 -12.92 -5.51
C TYR A 11 1.69 -12.75 -6.27
N LYS A 12 2.60 -13.72 -6.18
CA LYS A 12 3.87 -13.69 -6.93
C LYS A 12 3.62 -13.72 -8.43
N ILE A 13 2.77 -14.63 -8.91
CA ILE A 13 2.38 -14.76 -10.32
C ILE A 13 1.77 -13.44 -10.81
N LEU A 14 0.79 -12.91 -10.08
CA LEU A 14 0.15 -11.64 -10.41
C LEU A 14 1.15 -10.49 -10.42
N SER A 15 2.08 -10.42 -9.47
CA SER A 15 3.09 -9.36 -9.44
C SER A 15 4.01 -9.40 -10.67
N HIS A 16 4.36 -10.59 -11.14
CA HIS A 16 5.20 -10.76 -12.31
C HIS A 16 4.44 -10.39 -13.59
N TRP A 17 3.18 -10.83 -13.68
CA TRP A 17 2.28 -10.47 -14.78
C TRP A 17 2.07 -8.95 -14.83
N ILE A 18 1.69 -8.32 -13.72
CA ILE A 18 1.50 -6.86 -13.62
C ILE A 18 2.78 -6.10 -13.98
N ARG A 19 3.95 -6.56 -13.54
CA ARG A 19 5.25 -5.95 -13.91
C ARG A 19 5.44 -5.89 -15.42
N PHE A 20 5.11 -6.97 -16.12
CA PHE A 20 5.21 -7.03 -17.58
C PHE A 20 4.31 -5.97 -18.24
N PHE A 21 3.02 -5.93 -17.88
CA PHE A 21 2.08 -4.97 -18.46
C PHE A 21 2.46 -3.52 -18.10
N HIS A 22 2.83 -3.25 -16.85
CA HIS A 22 3.25 -1.94 -16.40
C HIS A 22 4.47 -1.42 -17.18
N ASN A 23 5.52 -2.24 -17.32
CA ASN A 23 6.80 -1.80 -17.88
C ASN A 23 6.85 -1.81 -19.42
N HIS A 24 6.02 -2.63 -20.08
CA HIS A 24 6.10 -2.82 -21.53
C HIS A 24 4.87 -2.36 -22.30
N LEU A 25 3.72 -2.24 -21.66
CA LEU A 25 2.46 -1.87 -22.33
C LEU A 25 1.93 -0.52 -21.86
N TYR A 26 1.93 -0.25 -20.55
CA TYR A 26 1.38 0.98 -20.01
C TYR A 26 2.36 2.15 -20.08
N TYR A 27 3.60 1.96 -19.62
CA TYR A 27 4.64 3.00 -19.67
C TYR A 27 5.62 2.77 -20.81
N ARG A 28 6.03 3.87 -21.47
CA ARG A 28 7.09 3.84 -22.50
C ARG A 28 8.46 3.52 -21.92
N LYS A 29 8.76 4.09 -20.74
CA LYS A 29 10.01 3.87 -19.99
C LYS A 29 9.71 3.93 -18.50
N VAL A 30 10.33 3.04 -17.73
CA VAL A 30 10.23 2.98 -16.27
C VAL A 30 11.64 2.95 -15.71
N TYR A 31 11.90 3.78 -14.70
CA TYR A 31 13.18 3.86 -14.04
C TYR A 31 12.99 3.63 -12.54
N PHE A 32 13.76 2.72 -11.97
CA PHE A 32 13.88 2.55 -10.53
C PHE A 32 15.28 3.02 -10.16
N LEU A 33 15.35 4.08 -9.37
CA LEU A 33 16.60 4.70 -8.96
C LEU A 33 16.82 4.41 -7.47
N ASN A 34 18.08 4.27 -7.08
CA ASN A 34 18.50 4.16 -5.68
C ASN A 34 17.85 3.00 -4.91
N THR A 35 17.57 1.88 -5.58
CA THR A 35 16.90 0.71 -4.98
C THR A 35 17.77 0.00 -3.94
N GLU A 36 19.08 0.21 -3.96
CA GLU A 36 20.04 -0.25 -2.95
C GLU A 36 19.81 0.34 -1.56
N ASN A 37 19.12 1.48 -1.46
CA ASN A 37 18.71 2.08 -0.19
C ASN A 37 17.50 1.36 0.45
N ILE A 38 16.85 0.45 -0.28
CA ILE A 38 15.72 -0.32 0.25
C ILE A 38 16.30 -1.41 1.16
N PRO A 39 15.86 -1.51 2.43
CA PRO A 39 16.40 -2.50 3.35
C PRO A 39 16.10 -3.94 2.87
N PRO A 40 16.84 -4.95 3.36
CA PRO A 40 16.64 -6.34 2.98
C PRO A 40 15.30 -6.90 3.52
N LYS A 41 14.68 -7.83 2.77
CA LYS A 41 13.40 -8.48 3.12
C LYS A 41 13.40 -8.97 4.58
N GLY A 42 12.27 -8.77 5.26
CA GLY A 42 12.13 -9.07 6.70
C GLY A 42 12.50 -7.91 7.61
N THR A 43 13.14 -6.86 7.08
CA THR A 43 13.31 -5.60 7.82
C THR A 43 12.05 -4.76 7.68
N PRO A 44 11.47 -4.25 8.80
CA PRO A 44 10.36 -3.30 8.76
C PRO A 44 10.69 -2.10 7.86
N LEU A 45 9.72 -1.66 7.06
CA LEU A 45 9.90 -0.54 6.14
C LEU A 45 8.62 0.29 6.09
N VAL A 46 8.71 1.59 6.33
CA VAL A 46 7.62 2.53 6.10
C VAL A 46 7.96 3.36 4.87
N VAL A 47 7.16 3.19 3.81
CA VAL A 47 7.26 3.98 2.57
C VAL A 47 6.28 5.14 2.68
N VAL A 48 6.81 6.35 2.52
CA VAL A 48 6.04 7.58 2.48
C VAL A 48 6.18 8.18 1.08
N SER A 49 5.06 8.37 0.41
CA SER A 49 5.03 8.87 -0.97
C SER A 49 3.96 9.95 -1.14
N ASN A 50 4.17 10.84 -2.12
CA ASN A 50 3.10 11.67 -2.67
C ASN A 50 2.08 10.80 -3.43
N HIS A 51 0.89 11.34 -3.69
CA HIS A 51 -0.21 10.59 -4.32
C HIS A 51 -0.87 11.36 -5.46
N GLN A 52 -0.31 11.26 -6.66
CA GLN A 52 -0.79 11.99 -7.83
C GLN A 52 -1.55 11.11 -8.83
N ASN A 53 -1.29 9.81 -8.88
CA ASN A 53 -1.79 8.92 -9.92
C ASN A 53 -2.49 7.68 -9.33
N SER A 54 -3.11 7.82 -8.16
CA SER A 54 -3.99 6.82 -7.54
C SER A 54 -3.39 5.40 -7.59
N LEU A 55 -3.95 4.51 -8.42
CA LEU A 55 -3.50 3.13 -8.56
C LEU A 55 -2.04 3.01 -9.05
N ASN A 56 -1.62 3.87 -9.97
CA ASN A 56 -0.28 3.81 -10.55
C ASN A 56 0.82 4.11 -9.52
N ASP A 57 0.56 4.98 -8.54
CA ASP A 57 1.51 5.24 -7.46
C ASP A 57 1.73 3.97 -6.61
N ALA A 58 0.64 3.28 -6.29
CA ALA A 58 0.70 2.02 -5.54
C ALA A 58 1.44 0.93 -6.35
N LEU A 59 1.17 0.83 -7.65
CA LEU A 59 1.87 -0.12 -8.53
C LEU A 59 3.36 0.20 -8.65
N ALA A 60 3.73 1.47 -8.82
CA ALA A 60 5.12 1.89 -8.89
C ALA A 60 5.88 1.49 -7.63
N ILE A 61 5.28 1.66 -6.44
CA ILE A 61 5.87 1.24 -5.17
C ILE A 61 5.98 -0.30 -5.08
N VAL A 62 4.91 -1.04 -5.40
CA VAL A 62 4.94 -2.52 -5.39
C VAL A 62 6.01 -3.07 -6.33
N LEU A 63 6.24 -2.42 -7.46
CA LEU A 63 7.17 -2.87 -8.48
C LEU A 63 8.60 -2.34 -8.29
N SER A 64 8.81 -1.27 -7.52
CA SER A 64 10.13 -0.73 -7.21
C SER A 64 10.80 -1.45 -6.05
N ILE A 65 10.02 -2.04 -5.14
CA ILE A 65 10.55 -2.76 -4.00
C ILE A 65 10.66 -4.26 -4.26
N ASP A 66 11.56 -4.85 -3.49
CA ASP A 66 11.72 -6.28 -3.39
C ASP A 66 10.39 -6.95 -2.98
N LEU A 67 10.08 -8.15 -3.47
CA LEU A 67 8.75 -8.78 -3.28
C LEU A 67 8.41 -8.98 -1.79
N ARG A 68 7.71 -7.99 -1.21
CA ARG A 68 7.41 -7.83 0.23
C ARG A 68 5.91 -7.81 0.56
N ARG A 69 5.03 -7.73 -0.45
CA ARG A 69 3.56 -7.54 -0.32
C ARG A 69 3.24 -6.37 0.63
N PRO A 70 3.52 -5.12 0.22
CA PRO A 70 3.32 -3.94 1.05
C PRO A 70 1.87 -3.77 1.50
N ARG A 71 1.70 -3.14 2.67
CA ARG A 71 0.41 -2.83 3.28
C ARG A 71 0.04 -1.39 3.01
N PHE A 72 -1.07 -1.15 2.32
CA PHE A 72 -1.51 0.20 1.97
C PHE A 72 -2.67 0.65 2.85
N LEU A 73 -2.53 1.78 3.53
CA LEU A 73 -3.66 2.43 4.20
C LEU A 73 -4.59 3.02 3.14
N THR A 74 -5.81 2.52 3.09
CA THR A 74 -6.77 2.83 2.02
C THR A 74 -8.11 3.26 2.61
N ARG A 75 -8.82 4.16 1.93
CA ARG A 75 -10.14 4.65 2.36
C ARG A 75 -11.09 3.49 2.70
N GLY A 76 -11.68 3.48 3.90
CA GLY A 76 -12.43 2.33 4.39
C GLY A 76 -13.79 2.07 3.71
N ASP A 77 -14.34 3.03 2.97
CA ASP A 77 -15.64 2.91 2.30
C ASP A 77 -15.64 1.88 1.15
N ILE A 78 -14.50 1.65 0.49
CA ILE A 78 -14.38 0.65 -0.58
C ILE A 78 -14.50 -0.80 -0.05
N PHE A 79 -14.35 -0.99 1.27
CA PHE A 79 -14.45 -2.30 1.93
C PHE A 79 -15.88 -2.68 2.31
N LYS A 80 -16.89 -1.85 2.00
CA LYS A 80 -18.30 -2.13 2.31
C LYS A 80 -18.81 -3.42 1.67
N ASN A 81 -18.33 -3.77 0.48
CA ASN A 81 -18.70 -5.02 -0.19
C ASN A 81 -17.77 -6.16 0.28
N PRO A 82 -18.28 -7.25 0.89
CA PRO A 82 -17.45 -8.33 1.43
C PRO A 82 -16.56 -9.04 0.40
N THR A 83 -17.02 -9.16 -0.86
CA THR A 83 -16.25 -9.77 -1.95
C THR A 83 -15.09 -8.88 -2.36
N ILE A 84 -15.35 -7.57 -2.50
CA ILE A 84 -14.31 -6.57 -2.79
C ILE A 84 -13.32 -6.51 -1.62
N ALA A 85 -13.79 -6.48 -0.38
CA ALA A 85 -12.94 -6.44 0.80
C ALA A 85 -11.95 -7.62 0.85
N LYS A 86 -12.41 -8.85 0.58
CA LYS A 86 -11.52 -10.03 0.50
C LYS A 86 -10.41 -9.85 -0.53
N LEU A 87 -10.74 -9.31 -1.70
CA LEU A 87 -9.77 -9.03 -2.76
C LEU A 87 -8.76 -7.95 -2.33
N LEU A 88 -9.23 -6.87 -1.71
CA LEU A 88 -8.38 -5.78 -1.23
C LEU A 88 -7.43 -6.27 -0.12
N TYR A 89 -7.92 -7.07 0.83
CA TYR A 89 -7.08 -7.71 1.84
C TYR A 89 -6.05 -8.67 1.22
N PHE A 90 -6.41 -9.38 0.15
CA PHE A 90 -5.47 -10.21 -0.60
C PHE A 90 -4.32 -9.36 -1.18
N PHE A 91 -4.60 -8.18 -1.74
CA PHE A 91 -3.57 -7.27 -2.21
C PHE A 91 -2.82 -6.54 -1.09
N GLY A 92 -3.30 -6.60 0.15
CA GLY A 92 -2.65 -6.02 1.32
C GLY A 92 -3.16 -4.62 1.68
N LEU A 93 -4.31 -4.21 1.18
CA LEU A 93 -4.92 -2.94 1.57
C LEU A 93 -5.57 -3.07 2.94
N ILE A 94 -5.40 -2.05 3.77
CA ILE A 94 -5.94 -1.93 5.12
C ILE A 94 -6.92 -0.76 5.13
N PRO A 95 -8.18 -0.95 5.55
CA PRO A 95 -9.16 0.14 5.61
C PRO A 95 -8.76 1.14 6.69
N VAL A 96 -8.85 2.43 6.39
CA VAL A 96 -8.73 3.55 7.34
C VAL A 96 -9.88 4.52 7.11
N TYR A 97 -10.49 4.97 8.20
CA TYR A 97 -11.63 5.88 8.18
C TYR A 97 -11.19 7.30 8.54
N ARG A 98 -11.61 8.30 7.78
CA ARG A 98 -11.30 9.69 8.12
C ARG A 98 -12.38 10.23 9.04
N GLN A 99 -12.05 11.28 9.80
CA GLN A 99 -13.02 11.92 10.70
C GLN A 99 -14.29 12.37 9.97
N ARG A 100 -14.17 12.89 8.74
CA ARG A 100 -15.30 13.28 7.88
C ARG A 100 -16.20 12.12 7.44
N ASP A 101 -15.71 10.88 7.53
CA ASP A 101 -16.48 9.68 7.19
C ASP A 101 -17.33 9.18 8.41
N GLY A 102 -17.27 9.89 9.55
CA GLY A 102 -18.08 9.68 10.76
C GLY A 102 -17.25 9.33 12.01
N LEU A 103 -17.54 9.99 13.14
CA LEU A 103 -16.78 9.85 14.40
C LEU A 103 -16.79 8.44 15.00
N GLN A 104 -17.87 7.67 14.82
CA GLN A 104 -17.90 6.27 15.29
C GLN A 104 -16.93 5.38 14.51
N SER A 105 -16.71 5.68 13.23
CA SER A 105 -15.76 4.97 12.36
C SER A 105 -14.30 5.20 12.78
N VAL A 106 -14.01 6.34 13.42
CA VAL A 106 -12.66 6.68 13.90
C VAL A 106 -12.24 5.80 15.06
N LYS A 107 -13.16 5.36 15.93
CA LYS A 107 -12.86 4.40 17.01
C LYS A 107 -12.36 3.07 16.45
N THR A 108 -12.86 2.66 15.28
CA THR A 108 -12.40 1.47 14.57
C THR A 108 -10.94 1.57 14.13
N ASN A 109 -10.43 2.78 13.87
CA ASN A 109 -9.03 2.98 13.50
C ASN A 109 -8.05 2.56 14.60
N LEU A 110 -8.45 2.59 15.87
CA LEU A 110 -7.57 2.16 16.97
C LEU A 110 -7.14 0.70 16.80
N ASN A 111 -8.08 -0.18 16.45
CA ASN A 111 -7.78 -1.58 16.17
C ASN A 111 -6.94 -1.75 14.89
N ILE A 112 -7.14 -0.88 13.90
CA ILE A 112 -6.35 -0.86 12.67
C ILE A 112 -4.90 -0.46 12.98
N PHE A 113 -4.67 0.51 13.85
CA PHE A 113 -3.33 0.91 14.26
C PHE A 113 -2.60 -0.19 15.01
N ASN A 114 -3.27 -0.90 15.92
CA ASN A 114 -2.69 -2.11 16.54
C ASN A 114 -2.28 -3.15 15.49
N THR A 115 -3.12 -3.35 14.46
CA THR A 115 -2.79 -4.27 13.35
C THR A 115 -1.60 -3.79 12.53
N VAL A 116 -1.48 -2.47 12.33
CA VAL A 116 -0.33 -1.86 11.64
C VAL A 116 0.94 -2.02 12.45
N GLU A 117 0.89 -1.83 13.77
CA GLU A 117 2.00 -2.09 14.69
C GLU A 117 2.45 -3.55 14.59
N GLU A 118 1.52 -4.51 14.67
CA GLU A 118 1.84 -5.94 14.49
C GLU A 118 2.52 -6.23 13.14
N TYR A 119 2.09 -5.55 12.06
CA TYR A 119 2.75 -5.70 10.77
C TYR A 119 4.17 -5.11 10.77
N ILE A 120 4.36 -3.93 11.36
CA ILE A 120 5.68 -3.32 11.44
C ILE A 120 6.61 -4.21 12.27
N ASP A 121 6.18 -4.65 13.45
CA ASP A 121 6.93 -5.57 14.32
C ASP A 121 7.24 -6.91 13.64
N GLY A 122 6.35 -7.36 12.77
CA GLY A 122 6.52 -8.56 11.94
C GLY A 122 7.46 -8.39 10.74
N GLY A 123 8.12 -7.24 10.58
CA GLY A 123 9.06 -6.99 9.47
C GLY A 123 8.39 -6.67 8.13
N HIS A 124 7.11 -6.27 8.14
CA HIS A 124 6.39 -5.92 6.92
C HIS A 124 6.72 -4.51 6.41
N THR A 125 6.31 -4.28 5.16
CA THR A 125 6.33 -2.95 4.57
C THR A 125 4.96 -2.30 4.71
N LEU A 126 4.90 -1.12 5.33
CA LEU A 126 3.75 -0.23 5.33
C LEU A 126 3.96 0.86 4.27
N VAL A 127 2.90 1.24 3.58
CA VAL A 127 2.89 2.35 2.63
C VAL A 127 1.78 3.32 3.01
N LEU A 128 2.15 4.59 3.10
CA LEU A 128 1.22 5.67 3.39
C LEU A 128 1.42 6.84 2.44
N PHE A 129 0.29 7.46 2.09
CA PHE A 129 0.21 8.67 1.29
C PHE A 129 -0.30 9.78 2.21
N PRO A 130 0.57 10.63 2.77
CA PRO A 130 0.16 11.54 3.83
C PRO A 130 -0.79 12.64 3.35
N GLU A 131 -0.94 12.83 2.03
CA GLU A 131 -1.92 13.75 1.43
C GLU A 131 -3.36 13.29 1.67
N ALA A 132 -3.59 12.01 2.02
CA ALA A 132 -4.90 11.41 2.27
C ALA A 132 -5.96 11.61 1.16
N GLY A 133 -5.48 11.87 -0.05
CA GLY A 133 -6.23 12.10 -1.29
C GLY A 133 -5.28 12.11 -2.49
N HIS A 134 -5.84 12.21 -3.69
CA HIS A 134 -5.08 12.47 -4.90
C HIS A 134 -5.37 13.89 -5.40
N GLN A 135 -4.42 14.50 -6.09
CA GLN A 135 -4.60 15.83 -6.67
C GLN A 135 -5.24 15.75 -8.06
N ASP A 136 -5.97 16.79 -8.46
CA ASP A 136 -6.55 16.90 -9.81
C ASP A 136 -5.54 17.41 -10.85
N GLY A 137 -4.29 17.66 -10.43
CA GLY A 137 -3.23 18.17 -11.29
C GLY A 137 -1.83 17.86 -10.75
N HIS A 138 -0.82 18.42 -11.40
CA HIS A 138 0.59 18.15 -11.09
C HIS A 138 1.15 19.11 -10.04
N TYR A 139 0.77 18.90 -8.78
CA TYR A 139 1.34 19.60 -7.64
C TYR A 139 1.39 18.70 -6.40
N LEU A 140 2.24 19.04 -5.43
CA LEU A 140 2.27 18.36 -4.14
C LEU A 140 1.13 18.88 -3.27
N GLY A 141 0.31 17.97 -2.74
CA GLY A 141 -0.72 18.31 -1.77
C GLY A 141 -0.12 18.87 -0.48
N ARG A 142 -0.93 19.63 0.26
CA ARG A 142 -0.55 20.06 1.61
C ARG A 142 -0.83 18.93 2.60
N PHE A 143 0.15 18.66 3.46
CA PHE A 143 0.02 17.77 4.60
C PHE A 143 -0.42 18.59 5.80
N PHE A 144 -1.64 18.38 6.28
CA PHE A 144 -2.11 18.96 7.53
C PHE A 144 -1.85 17.95 8.63
N LEU A 145 -0.96 18.29 9.57
CA LEU A 145 -0.75 17.59 10.83
C LEU A 145 -1.73 18.10 11.89
#